data_AF-A0A395NDC6-F1
#
_entry.id   AF-A0A395NDC6-F1
#
_cell.length_a   1.000
_cell.length_b   1.000
_cell.length_c   1.000
_cell.angle_alpha   90.00
_cell.angle_beta   90.00
_cell.angle_gamma   90.00
#
_symmetry.space_group_name_H-M   'P 1'
#
loop_
_entity.id
_entity.type
_entity.pdbx_description
1 polymer ?
#
loop_
_entity_poly.entity_id
_entity_poly.type
_entity_poly.pdbx_seq_one_letter_code
_entity_poly.pdbx_strand_id
1 'polypeptide(L)'
;MHNVLITGVSGYLGGSILAQLHNLSSGRTVLPAYGTIYAFVRSDTQAHAVQAYGAEPAVFDLDIWGKGVLGFVHKRPGPNHISQAVGTNNIVIVLAEELGVKSYIFAPCIICHMLNFKLHNWKRQASNDHGQMWPVRHIEDNTDLYIRLLAAILSGNSNPDHGRHGYYLPSGSVAWDNIYSHMGAALAKKSIVEDERVMLADDVALEAMSRGLNCPQSLYEGAVSWQNF
;
A
#
# COMPACT_ATOMS: atom_id res chain seq x y z
N MET A 1 -3.02 -28.67 7.51
CA MET A 1 -3.27 -27.24 7.80
C MET A 1 -2.24 -26.42 7.07
N HIS A 2 -2.57 -25.20 6.64
CA HIS A 2 -1.67 -24.33 5.89
C HIS A 2 -0.97 -23.32 6.81
N ASN A 3 0.35 -23.21 6.72
CA ASN A 3 1.11 -22.10 7.28
C ASN A 3 1.23 -21.00 6.23
N VAL A 4 1.18 -19.74 6.67
CA VAL A 4 1.12 -18.57 5.78
C VAL A 4 2.27 -17.64 6.12
N LEU A 5 3.11 -17.29 5.14
CA LEU A 5 4.14 -16.27 5.30
C LEU A 5 3.68 -14.98 4.62
N ILE A 6 3.61 -13.89 5.37
CA ILE A 6 3.29 -12.55 4.87
C ILE A 6 4.57 -11.71 4.85
N THR A 7 4.89 -11.14 3.69
CA THR A 7 6.02 -10.22 3.52
C THR A 7 5.56 -8.76 3.52
N GLY A 8 6.47 -7.83 3.80
CA GLY A 8 6.14 -6.40 3.84
C GLY A 8 5.20 -6.00 5.00
N VAL A 9 5.12 -6.82 6.05
CA VAL A 9 4.26 -6.62 7.24
C VAL A 9 4.60 -5.38 8.06
N SER A 10 5.82 -4.86 7.95
CA SER A 10 6.23 -3.59 8.55
C SER A 10 5.87 -2.37 7.69
N GLY A 11 5.38 -2.58 6.47
CA GLY A 11 4.85 -1.55 5.60
C GLY A 11 3.36 -1.32 5.82
N TYR A 12 2.82 -0.26 5.21
CA TYR A 12 1.43 0.12 5.40
C TYR A 12 0.45 -1.00 5.00
N LEU A 13 0.69 -1.73 3.90
CA LEU A 13 -0.24 -2.75 3.40
C LEU A 13 -0.21 -3.99 4.28
N GLY A 14 0.98 -4.59 4.44
CA GLY A 14 1.15 -5.80 5.23
C GLY A 14 0.78 -5.59 6.70
N GLY A 15 1.08 -4.42 7.27
CA GLY A 15 0.69 -4.06 8.62
C GLY A 15 -0.83 -3.91 8.77
N SER A 16 -1.50 -3.29 7.79
CA SER A 16 -2.97 -3.20 7.78
C SER A 16 -3.63 -4.58 7.66
N ILE A 17 -3.05 -5.48 6.87
CA ILE A 17 -3.51 -6.88 6.78
C ILE A 17 -3.39 -7.57 8.13
N LEU A 18 -2.22 -7.50 8.79
CA LEU A 18 -2.04 -8.10 10.12
C LEU A 18 -3.01 -7.51 11.16
N ALA A 19 -3.19 -6.20 11.16
CA ALA A 19 -4.13 -5.53 12.07
C ALA A 19 -5.57 -6.00 11.84
N GLN A 20 -6.00 -6.14 10.59
CA GLN A 20 -7.34 -6.63 10.27
C GLN A 20 -7.51 -8.11 10.60
N LEU A 21 -6.48 -8.94 10.37
CA LEU A 21 -6.49 -10.36 10.74
C LEU A 21 -6.59 -10.57 12.26
N HIS A 22 -5.83 -9.80 13.04
CA HIS A 22 -5.89 -9.83 14.50
C HIS A 22 -7.28 -9.47 15.04
N ASN A 23 -7.96 -8.52 14.37
CA ASN A 23 -9.26 -7.99 14.78
C ASN A 23 -10.44 -8.67 14.06
N LEU A 24 -10.29 -9.92 13.59
CA LEU A 24 -11.33 -10.64 12.83
C LEU A 24 -12.67 -10.84 13.57
N SER A 25 -12.79 -10.38 14.81
CA SER A 25 -14.05 -10.23 15.55
C SER A 25 -15.09 -9.30 14.88
N SER A 26 -14.71 -8.51 13.86
CA SER A 26 -15.58 -7.49 13.22
C SER A 26 -15.61 -7.53 11.66
N GLY A 27 -15.06 -8.57 11.03
CA GLY A 27 -14.98 -8.70 9.56
C GLY A 27 -16.13 -9.47 8.90
N ARG A 28 -16.42 -9.19 7.62
CA ARG A 28 -17.40 -9.94 6.78
C ARG A 28 -16.90 -11.32 6.32
N THR A 29 -15.61 -11.62 6.51
CA THR A 29 -14.94 -12.82 5.97
C THR A 29 -14.37 -13.63 7.14
N VAL A 30 -14.80 -14.89 7.26
CA VAL A 30 -14.25 -15.84 8.23
C VAL A 30 -13.13 -16.64 7.57
N LEU A 31 -11.95 -16.67 8.18
CA LEU A 31 -10.87 -17.52 7.68
C LEU A 31 -11.13 -19.00 8.05
N PRO A 32 -10.97 -19.93 7.09
CA PRO A 32 -10.91 -21.35 7.39
C PRO A 32 -9.75 -21.66 8.35
N ALA A 33 -9.78 -22.83 9.00
CA ALA A 33 -8.70 -23.23 9.90
C ALA A 33 -7.33 -23.24 9.21
N TYR A 34 -6.37 -22.52 9.78
CA TYR A 34 -4.99 -22.43 9.33
C TYR A 34 -4.04 -22.77 10.48
N GLY A 35 -2.77 -23.00 10.15
CA GLY A 35 -1.70 -23.19 11.12
C GLY A 35 -1.19 -21.85 11.62
N THR A 36 0.08 -21.57 11.36
CA THR A 36 0.73 -20.34 11.83
C THR A 36 0.78 -19.27 10.73
N ILE A 37 0.50 -18.02 11.10
CA ILE A 37 0.84 -16.84 10.29
C ILE A 37 2.24 -16.38 10.69
N TYR A 38 3.19 -16.50 9.76
CA TYR A 38 4.53 -15.97 9.87
C TYR A 38 4.61 -14.58 9.25
N ALA A 39 5.30 -13.68 9.94
CA ALA A 39 5.49 -12.29 9.56
C ALA A 39 6.97 -12.04 9.24
N PHE A 40 7.29 -11.82 7.98
CA PHE A 40 8.67 -11.55 7.56
C PHE A 40 9.12 -10.15 7.97
N VAL A 41 10.16 -10.08 8.78
CA VAL A 41 10.68 -8.83 9.36
C VAL A 41 12.20 -8.78 9.29
N ARG A 42 12.76 -7.57 9.33
CA ARG A 42 14.21 -7.33 9.17
C ARG A 42 14.90 -6.83 10.45
N SER A 43 14.15 -6.62 11.53
CA SER A 43 14.71 -6.17 12.80
C SER A 43 13.92 -6.70 13.98
N ASP A 44 14.58 -6.75 15.15
CA ASP A 44 13.96 -7.21 16.39
C ASP A 44 12.79 -6.32 16.80
N THR A 45 12.87 -5.01 16.55
CA THR A 45 11.76 -4.09 16.80
C THR A 45 10.52 -4.47 15.99
N GLN A 46 10.70 -4.83 14.72
CA GLN A 46 9.60 -5.31 13.88
C GLN A 46 9.11 -6.68 14.36
N ALA A 47 10.00 -7.58 14.78
CA ALA A 47 9.65 -8.89 15.31
C ALA A 47 8.74 -8.80 16.54
N HIS A 48 9.08 -7.93 17.50
CA HIS A 48 8.22 -7.67 18.67
C HIS A 48 6.89 -7.03 18.27
N ALA A 49 6.88 -6.13 17.28
CA ALA A 49 5.66 -5.46 16.85
C ALA A 49 4.64 -6.43 16.22
N VAL A 50 5.07 -7.40 15.40
CA VAL A 50 4.15 -8.33 14.71
C VAL A 50 3.54 -9.36 15.65
N GLN A 51 4.22 -9.69 16.76
CA GLN A 51 3.67 -10.57 17.80
C GLN A 51 2.42 -9.99 18.47
N ALA A 52 2.35 -8.66 18.62
CA ALA A 52 1.16 -7.98 19.13
C ALA A 52 -0.07 -8.15 18.24
N TYR A 53 0.12 -8.63 17.00
CA TYR A 53 -0.94 -8.95 16.04
C TYR A 53 -1.14 -10.45 15.86
N GLY A 54 -0.58 -11.29 16.74
CA GLY A 54 -0.75 -12.75 16.69
C GLY A 54 0.00 -13.44 15.56
N ALA A 55 1.02 -12.79 14.98
CA ALA A 55 1.89 -13.38 13.96
C ALA A 55 3.25 -13.77 14.54
N GLU A 56 3.77 -14.92 14.11
CA GLU A 56 5.10 -15.40 14.48
C GLU A 56 6.18 -14.70 13.64
N PRO A 57 7.17 -14.04 14.25
CA PRO A 57 8.19 -13.32 13.49
C PRO A 57 9.12 -14.31 12.77
N ALA A 58 9.31 -14.08 11.47
CA ALA A 58 10.30 -14.77 10.67
C ALA A 58 11.40 -13.77 10.29
N VAL A 59 12.46 -13.74 11.10
CA VAL A 59 13.56 -12.78 10.96
C VAL A 59 14.59 -13.35 9.99
N PHE A 60 14.69 -12.77 8.80
CA PHE A 60 15.78 -13.04 7.87
C PHE A 60 16.03 -11.84 6.97
N ASP A 61 17.19 -11.80 6.33
CA ASP A 61 17.50 -10.77 5.34
C ASP A 61 17.44 -11.38 3.93
N LEU A 62 16.49 -10.90 3.12
CA LEU A 62 16.33 -11.33 1.73
C LEU A 62 17.52 -10.88 0.86
N ASP A 63 18.24 -9.82 1.26
CA ASP A 63 19.42 -9.33 0.53
C ASP A 63 20.62 -10.28 0.67
N ILE A 64 20.67 -11.11 1.72
CA ILE A 64 21.73 -12.10 1.93
C ILE A 64 21.62 -13.24 0.90
N TRP A 65 20.40 -13.65 0.52
CA TRP A 65 20.17 -14.70 -0.49
C TRP A 65 20.21 -14.20 -1.94
N GLY A 66 19.81 -12.94 -2.18
CA GLY A 66 19.91 -12.32 -3.51
C GLY A 66 21.34 -12.28 -4.06
N LYS A 67 22.35 -12.24 -3.18
CA LYS A 67 23.78 -12.30 -3.56
C LYS A 67 24.26 -13.71 -3.95
N GLY A 68 23.58 -14.77 -3.51
CA GLY A 68 23.98 -16.16 -3.75
C GLY A 68 23.38 -16.80 -5.00
N VAL A 69 22.17 -16.37 -5.40
CA VAL A 69 21.45 -16.96 -6.55
C VAL A 69 21.56 -16.11 -7.82
N LEU A 70 21.86 -14.81 -7.72
CA LEU A 70 22.06 -13.92 -8.87
C LEU A 70 23.22 -12.95 -8.61
N GLY A 71 24.38 -13.24 -9.21
CA GLY A 71 25.54 -12.33 -9.27
C GLY A 71 25.32 -11.04 -10.10
N PHE A 72 24.10 -10.50 -10.14
CA PHE A 72 23.70 -9.36 -10.97
C PHE A 72 22.79 -8.35 -10.25
N VAL A 73 22.96 -8.10 -8.95
CA VAL A 73 22.40 -6.87 -8.34
C VAL A 73 23.38 -6.29 -7.32
N HIS A 74 24.52 -5.80 -7.82
CA HIS A 74 25.41 -4.98 -7.01
C HIS A 74 25.93 -3.78 -7.77
N LYS A 75 25.03 -2.79 -7.99
CA LYS A 75 25.43 -1.38 -8.05
C LYS A 75 24.36 -0.54 -7.33
N ARG A 76 24.87 0.40 -6.53
CA ARG A 76 24.24 1.43 -5.66
C ARG A 76 22.80 1.85 -6.00
N PRO A 77 22.00 2.31 -5.01
CA PRO A 77 20.62 2.74 -5.22
C PRO A 77 20.58 3.98 -6.12
N GLY A 78 20.16 3.76 -7.37
CA GLY A 78 19.74 4.78 -8.33
C GLY A 78 18.23 4.62 -8.64
N PRO A 79 17.66 5.42 -9.56
CA PRO A 79 16.24 5.78 -9.65
C PRO A 79 15.24 4.68 -10.08
N ASN A 80 15.58 3.39 -10.00
CA ASN A 80 14.77 2.30 -10.55
C ASN A 80 14.08 1.44 -9.48
N HIS A 81 13.27 2.05 -8.62
CA HIS A 81 12.47 1.34 -7.61
C HIS A 81 11.54 0.26 -8.21
N ILE A 82 11.08 0.46 -9.45
CA ILE A 82 10.25 -0.53 -10.16
C ILE A 82 11.06 -1.79 -10.50
N SER A 83 12.28 -1.64 -11.00
CA SER A 83 13.14 -2.79 -11.35
C SER A 83 13.51 -3.60 -10.12
N GLN A 84 13.74 -2.95 -8.98
CA GLN A 84 13.98 -3.64 -7.72
C GLN A 84 12.75 -4.44 -7.27
N ALA A 85 11.56 -3.83 -7.29
CA ALA A 85 10.32 -4.52 -6.91
C ALA A 85 10.04 -5.74 -7.81
N VAL A 86 10.21 -5.59 -9.13
CA VAL A 86 10.08 -6.70 -10.09
C VAL A 86 11.12 -7.79 -9.81
N GLY A 87 12.37 -7.41 -9.54
CA GLY A 87 13.44 -8.35 -9.18
C GLY A 87 13.11 -9.16 -7.92
N THR A 88 12.66 -8.49 -6.85
CA THR A 88 12.25 -9.16 -5.60
C THR A 88 11.09 -10.13 -5.83
N ASN A 89 10.06 -9.73 -6.59
CA ASN A 89 8.92 -10.61 -6.88
C ASN A 89 9.34 -11.87 -7.66
N ASN A 90 10.24 -11.71 -8.63
CA ASN A 90 10.76 -12.85 -9.39
C ASN A 90 11.54 -13.82 -8.49
N ILE A 91 12.37 -13.31 -7.57
CA ILE A 91 13.10 -14.14 -6.60
C ILE A 91 12.11 -14.91 -5.72
N VAL A 92 11.07 -14.25 -5.19
CA VAL A 92 10.04 -14.91 -4.37
C VAL A 92 9.33 -16.02 -5.13
N ILE A 93 8.98 -15.79 -6.40
CA ILE A 93 8.32 -16.80 -7.24
C ILE A 93 9.23 -18.00 -7.47
N VAL A 94 10.46 -17.78 -7.93
CA VAL A 94 11.42 -18.86 -8.22
C VAL A 94 11.70 -19.67 -6.97
N LEU A 95 11.97 -19.02 -5.83
CA LEU A 95 12.23 -19.71 -4.57
C LEU A 95 11.02 -20.51 -4.09
N ALA A 96 9.82 -19.96 -4.25
CA ALA A 96 8.59 -20.68 -3.91
C ALA A 96 8.41 -21.92 -4.79
N GLU A 97 8.67 -21.83 -6.10
CA GLU A 97 8.67 -22.97 -7.02
C GLU A 97 9.68 -24.05 -6.59
N GLU A 98 10.92 -23.65 -6.30
CA GLU A 98 12.00 -24.55 -5.86
C GLU A 98 11.70 -25.27 -4.54
N LEU A 99 11.06 -24.58 -3.60
CA LEU A 99 10.69 -25.11 -2.29
C LEU A 99 9.33 -25.84 -2.30
N GLY A 100 8.62 -25.87 -3.44
CA GLY A 100 7.28 -26.45 -3.53
C GLY A 100 6.20 -25.70 -2.74
N VAL A 101 6.41 -24.40 -2.50
CA VAL A 101 5.48 -23.51 -1.76
C VAL A 101 4.66 -22.70 -2.77
N LYS A 102 3.36 -22.51 -2.51
CA LYS A 102 2.51 -21.64 -3.33
C LYS A 102 2.80 -20.17 -3.00
N SER A 103 3.19 -19.37 -3.99
CA SER A 103 3.39 -17.92 -3.86
C SER A 103 2.27 -17.13 -4.53
N TYR A 104 1.91 -15.99 -3.94
CA TYR A 104 0.85 -15.09 -4.42
C TYR A 104 1.38 -13.65 -4.33
N ILE A 105 1.49 -12.98 -5.48
CA ILE A 105 2.02 -11.61 -5.55
C ILE A 105 0.88 -10.62 -5.62
N PHE A 106 0.84 -9.71 -4.66
CA PHE A 106 -0.14 -8.64 -4.59
C PHE A 106 0.50 -7.31 -4.96
N ALA A 107 0.06 -6.71 -6.06
CA ALA A 107 0.55 -5.42 -6.53
C ALA A 107 -0.59 -4.38 -6.41
N PRO A 108 -0.65 -3.62 -5.31
CA PRO A 108 -1.73 -2.66 -5.10
C PRO A 108 -1.61 -1.47 -6.07
N CYS A 109 -2.74 -0.89 -6.44
CA CYS A 109 -2.79 0.41 -7.10
C CYS A 109 -2.43 1.55 -6.13
N ILE A 110 -2.56 2.82 -6.56
CA ILE A 110 -2.39 3.96 -5.67
C ILE A 110 -3.42 3.83 -4.54
N ILE A 111 -2.99 3.97 -3.29
CA ILE A 111 -3.87 3.87 -2.14
C ILE A 111 -4.18 5.26 -1.62
N CYS A 112 -5.46 5.56 -1.40
CA CYS A 112 -5.94 6.89 -1.02
C CYS A 112 -5.24 7.44 0.24
N HIS A 113 -4.89 6.60 1.21
CA HIS A 113 -4.15 7.04 2.41
C HIS A 113 -2.72 7.58 2.11
N MET A 114 -2.11 7.18 0.99
CA MET A 114 -0.78 7.64 0.57
C MET A 114 -0.77 9.10 0.05
N LEU A 115 -1.92 9.76 0.00
CA LEU A 115 -2.04 11.16 -0.44
C LEU A 115 -1.26 12.14 0.43
N ASN A 116 -1.04 11.84 1.71
CA ASN A 116 -0.24 12.69 2.60
C ASN A 116 1.28 12.63 2.31
N PHE A 117 1.78 11.61 1.60
CA PHE A 117 3.23 11.34 1.52
C PHE A 117 3.86 11.49 0.12
N LYS A 118 3.08 11.67 -0.95
CA LYS A 118 3.60 11.76 -2.33
C LYS A 118 3.21 13.03 -3.08
N LEU A 119 3.36 14.19 -2.44
CA LEU A 119 3.22 15.49 -3.09
C LEU A 119 4.47 15.94 -3.88
N HIS A 120 5.58 15.18 -3.82
CA HIS A 120 6.88 15.68 -4.27
C HIS A 120 7.19 15.63 -5.77
N ASN A 121 6.25 15.23 -6.63
CA ASN A 121 6.42 15.22 -8.09
C ASN A 121 5.13 15.57 -8.86
N TRP A 122 4.13 16.15 -8.20
CA TRP A 122 2.79 16.40 -8.76
C TRP A 122 2.69 17.66 -9.65
N LYS A 123 3.84 18.22 -10.02
CA LYS A 123 4.03 19.51 -10.69
C LYS A 123 3.52 19.59 -12.15
N ARG A 124 2.97 18.51 -12.73
CA ARG A 124 2.52 18.48 -14.15
C ARG A 124 1.19 17.79 -14.44
N GLN A 125 0.63 17.03 -13.50
CA GLN A 125 -0.61 16.27 -13.74
C GLN A 125 -1.83 16.95 -13.10
N ALA A 126 -1.75 17.39 -11.85
CA ALA A 126 -2.90 18.00 -11.16
C ALA A 126 -3.51 19.23 -11.86
N SER A 127 -2.72 20.04 -12.56
CA SER A 127 -3.22 21.21 -13.29
C SER A 127 -3.72 20.90 -14.71
N ASN A 128 -3.51 19.67 -15.22
CA ASN A 128 -3.87 19.26 -16.59
C ASN A 128 -4.81 18.04 -16.63
N ASP A 129 -5.18 17.49 -15.48
CA ASP A 129 -5.89 16.23 -15.34
C ASP A 129 -7.40 16.40 -15.14
N HIS A 130 -7.99 17.49 -15.64
CA HIS A 130 -9.44 17.69 -15.58
C HIS A 130 -10.17 16.49 -16.22
N GLY A 131 -10.88 15.72 -15.39
CA GLY A 131 -11.58 14.51 -15.80
C GLY A 131 -10.71 13.25 -16.05
N GLN A 132 -9.40 13.26 -15.78
CA GLN A 132 -8.57 12.05 -15.88
C GLN A 132 -8.86 11.08 -14.73
N MET A 133 -9.04 9.81 -15.08
CA MET A 133 -9.33 8.73 -14.14
C MET A 133 -8.05 8.03 -13.71
N TRP A 134 -7.84 7.95 -12.40
CA TRP A 134 -6.66 7.34 -11.80
C TRP A 134 -6.97 6.02 -11.10
N PRO A 135 -6.11 5.00 -11.22
CA PRO A 135 -6.29 3.75 -10.52
C PRO A 135 -6.04 3.92 -9.01
N VAL A 136 -7.10 4.10 -8.24
CA VAL A 136 -7.05 4.35 -6.79
C VAL A 136 -7.95 3.36 -6.06
N ARG A 137 -7.56 2.98 -4.84
CA ARG A 137 -8.39 2.17 -3.93
C ARG A 137 -8.16 2.57 -2.48
N HIS A 138 -9.18 2.41 -1.64
CA HIS A 138 -9.04 2.58 -0.19
C HIS A 138 -8.17 1.45 0.40
N ILE A 139 -7.48 1.71 1.51
CA ILE A 139 -6.64 0.68 2.13
C ILE A 139 -7.48 -0.52 2.61
N GLU A 140 -8.65 -0.25 3.18
CA GLU A 140 -9.56 -1.30 3.68
C GLU A 140 -10.09 -2.21 2.55
N ASP A 141 -10.39 -1.65 1.38
CA ASP A 141 -10.81 -2.44 0.22
C ASP A 141 -9.67 -3.28 -0.37
N ASN A 142 -8.41 -2.84 -0.20
CA ASN A 142 -7.24 -3.62 -0.58
C ASN A 142 -7.04 -4.80 0.39
N THR A 143 -7.12 -4.53 1.69
CA THR A 143 -6.91 -5.55 2.71
C THR A 143 -8.06 -6.56 2.74
N ASP A 144 -9.31 -6.16 2.50
CA ASP A 144 -10.44 -7.08 2.37
C ASP A 144 -10.25 -8.05 1.18
N LEU A 145 -9.76 -7.57 0.04
CA LEU A 145 -9.44 -8.46 -1.09
C LEU A 145 -8.35 -9.46 -0.71
N TYR A 146 -7.29 -9.02 -0.02
CA TYR A 146 -6.22 -9.91 0.43
C TYR A 146 -6.75 -11.00 1.38
N ILE A 147 -7.60 -10.63 2.33
CA ILE A 147 -8.19 -11.57 3.30
C ILE A 147 -9.14 -12.54 2.62
N ARG A 148 -9.93 -12.10 1.62
CA ARG A 148 -10.77 -13.00 0.82
C ARG A 148 -9.94 -13.97 -0.01
N LEU A 149 -8.85 -13.51 -0.61
CA LEU A 149 -7.93 -14.39 -1.33
C LEU A 149 -7.29 -15.40 -0.38
N LEU A 150 -6.86 -14.96 0.80
CA LEU A 150 -6.34 -15.84 1.83
C LEU A 150 -7.39 -16.88 2.25
N ALA A 151 -8.64 -16.48 2.48
CA ALA A 151 -9.73 -17.40 2.78
C ALA A 151 -9.93 -18.42 1.65
N ALA A 152 -9.87 -17.96 0.39
CA ALA A 152 -9.97 -18.79 -0.80
C ALA A 152 -8.83 -19.83 -0.88
N ILE A 153 -7.59 -19.40 -0.63
CA ILE A 153 -6.39 -20.27 -0.56
C ILE A 153 -6.57 -21.31 0.55
N LEU A 154 -6.95 -20.89 1.74
CA LEU A 154 -7.11 -21.75 2.91
C LEU A 154 -8.28 -22.74 2.77
N SER A 155 -9.33 -22.36 2.04
CA SER A 155 -10.50 -23.21 1.82
C SER A 155 -10.19 -24.45 0.96
N GLY A 156 -9.15 -24.39 0.12
CA GLY A 156 -8.80 -25.44 -0.83
C GLY A 156 -9.77 -25.62 -2.01
N ASN A 157 -10.96 -25.00 -1.98
CA ASN A 157 -12.03 -25.25 -2.96
C ASN A 157 -11.91 -24.42 -4.23
N SER A 158 -11.32 -23.23 -4.15
CA SER A 158 -11.20 -22.29 -5.26
C SER A 158 -9.85 -22.34 -5.98
N ASN A 159 -8.87 -23.05 -5.41
CA ASN A 159 -7.47 -23.16 -5.86
C ASN A 159 -6.97 -21.97 -6.70
N PRO A 160 -6.85 -20.76 -6.11
CA PRO A 160 -6.44 -19.58 -6.85
C PRO A 160 -5.07 -19.77 -7.51
N ASP A 161 -4.86 -19.08 -8.64
CA ASP A 161 -3.57 -19.11 -9.33
C ASP A 161 -2.43 -18.63 -8.41
N HIS A 162 -1.28 -19.28 -8.54
CA HIS A 162 -0.08 -19.05 -7.74
C HIS A 162 1.18 -19.06 -8.62
N GLY A 163 2.33 -18.71 -8.05
CA GLY A 163 3.60 -18.64 -8.78
C GLY A 163 3.53 -17.61 -9.89
N ARG A 164 3.93 -18.01 -11.10
CA ARG A 164 3.95 -17.14 -12.30
C ARG A 164 2.58 -16.64 -12.73
N HIS A 165 1.49 -17.27 -12.28
CA HIS A 165 0.12 -16.88 -12.59
C HIS A 165 -0.59 -16.20 -11.41
N GLY A 166 0.03 -16.16 -10.22
CA GLY A 166 -0.58 -15.66 -8.99
C GLY A 166 -0.47 -14.16 -8.78
N TYR A 167 -0.70 -13.35 -9.82
CA TYR A 167 -0.62 -11.89 -9.74
C TYR A 167 -2.01 -11.27 -9.57
N TYR A 168 -2.21 -10.55 -8.46
CA TYR A 168 -3.49 -9.92 -8.13
C TYR A 168 -3.34 -8.40 -8.08
N LEU A 169 -4.07 -7.69 -8.96
CA LEU A 169 -4.05 -6.24 -9.09
C LEU A 169 -5.43 -5.65 -8.78
N PRO A 170 -5.75 -5.36 -7.52
CA PRO A 170 -6.91 -4.55 -7.20
C PRO A 170 -6.76 -3.14 -7.75
N SER A 171 -7.74 -2.70 -8.54
CA SER A 171 -7.86 -1.29 -8.92
C SER A 171 -9.32 -0.85 -8.82
N GLY A 172 -9.54 0.37 -8.36
CA GLY A 172 -10.73 1.17 -8.65
C GLY A 172 -10.30 2.38 -9.48
N SER A 173 -11.23 3.19 -9.96
CA SER A 173 -10.87 4.39 -10.73
C SER A 173 -11.58 5.62 -10.18
N VAL A 174 -10.86 6.74 -10.09
CA VAL A 174 -11.43 8.00 -9.60
C VAL A 174 -10.83 9.19 -10.33
N ALA A 175 -11.65 10.20 -10.59
CA ALA A 175 -11.18 11.51 -11.00
C ALA A 175 -10.88 12.36 -9.76
N TRP A 176 -9.70 12.99 -9.72
CA TRP A 176 -9.28 13.81 -8.58
C TRP A 176 -10.23 14.98 -8.34
N ASP A 177 -10.69 15.63 -9.42
CA ASP A 177 -11.68 16.71 -9.35
C ASP A 177 -12.96 16.30 -8.62
N ASN A 178 -13.41 15.04 -8.81
CA ASN A 178 -14.57 14.53 -8.10
C ASN A 178 -14.28 14.42 -6.61
N ILE A 179 -13.12 13.88 -6.21
CA ILE A 179 -12.76 13.80 -4.78
C ILE A 179 -12.72 15.19 -4.16
N TYR A 180 -11.99 16.13 -4.78
CA TYR A 180 -11.83 17.46 -4.23
C TYR A 180 -13.14 18.25 -4.16
N SER A 181 -14.01 18.12 -5.16
CA SER A 181 -15.32 18.77 -5.16
C SER A 181 -16.24 18.22 -4.07
N HIS A 182 -16.29 16.89 -3.87
CA HIS A 182 -17.09 16.30 -2.80
C HIS A 182 -16.55 16.66 -1.41
N MET A 183 -15.22 16.76 -1.25
CA MET A 183 -14.61 17.24 -0.02
C MET A 183 -14.99 18.70 0.25
N GLY A 184 -14.89 19.58 -0.75
CA GLY A 184 -15.28 20.99 -0.67
C GLY A 184 -16.74 21.14 -0.23
N ALA A 185 -17.65 20.45 -0.91
CA ALA A 185 -19.08 20.46 -0.56
C ALA A 185 -19.33 19.97 0.88
N ALA A 186 -18.62 18.93 1.33
CA ALA A 186 -18.76 18.42 2.69
C ALA A 186 -18.22 19.39 3.76
N LEU A 187 -17.11 20.08 3.47
CA LEU A 187 -16.50 21.08 4.35
C LEU A 187 -17.35 22.36 4.42
N ALA A 188 -17.89 22.82 3.28
CA ALA A 188 -18.78 23.98 3.20
C ALA A 188 -20.09 23.73 3.97
N LYS A 189 -20.67 22.53 3.85
CA LYS A 189 -21.83 22.11 4.64
C LYS A 189 -21.58 22.13 6.16
N LYS A 190 -20.33 21.99 6.58
CA LYS A 190 -19.90 22.07 7.98
C LYS A 190 -19.43 23.47 8.39
N SER A 191 -19.51 24.45 7.48
CA SER A 191 -19.01 25.82 7.66
C SER A 191 -17.53 25.88 8.07
N ILE A 192 -16.74 24.88 7.66
CA ILE A 192 -15.29 24.85 7.83
C ILE A 192 -14.62 25.70 6.75
N VAL A 193 -15.20 25.69 5.55
CA VAL A 193 -14.79 26.55 4.43
C VAL A 193 -15.96 27.42 4.00
N GLU A 194 -15.65 28.59 3.46
CA GLU A 194 -16.65 29.56 2.98
C GLU A 194 -17.24 29.14 1.63
N ASP A 195 -16.47 28.38 0.85
CA ASP A 195 -16.78 27.98 -0.51
C ASP A 195 -16.32 26.53 -0.77
N GLU A 196 -17.06 25.81 -1.61
CA GLU A 196 -16.71 24.46 -2.04
C GLU A 196 -15.68 24.42 -3.18
N ARG A 197 -15.41 25.57 -3.82
CA ARG A 197 -14.49 25.67 -4.97
C ARG A 197 -13.07 25.29 -4.58
N VAL A 198 -12.48 24.43 -5.41
CA VAL A 198 -11.08 24.00 -5.33
C VAL A 198 -10.26 24.93 -6.21
N MET A 199 -9.24 25.57 -5.63
CA MET A 199 -8.33 26.47 -6.34
C MET A 199 -6.88 25.99 -6.15
N LEU A 200 -5.97 26.46 -6.99
CA LEU A 200 -4.54 26.30 -6.71
C LEU A 200 -4.19 27.08 -5.44
N ALA A 201 -3.41 26.47 -4.56
CA ALA A 201 -2.95 27.10 -3.34
C ALA A 201 -2.01 28.26 -3.69
N ASP A 202 -2.29 29.43 -3.12
CA ASP A 202 -1.40 30.59 -3.16
C ASP A 202 -0.25 30.45 -2.13
N ASP A 203 0.70 31.39 -2.16
CA ASP A 203 1.88 31.34 -1.29
C ASP A 203 1.51 31.34 0.21
N VAL A 204 0.39 31.99 0.57
CA VAL A 204 -0.08 32.04 1.96
C VAL A 204 -0.60 30.68 2.41
N ALA A 205 -1.42 30.03 1.58
CA ALA A 205 -1.89 28.67 1.82
C ALA A 205 -0.72 27.66 1.84
N LEU A 206 0.28 27.81 0.96
CA LEU A 206 1.49 26.98 0.94
C LEU A 206 2.32 27.16 2.22
N GLU A 207 2.44 28.38 2.75
CA GLU A 207 3.09 28.64 4.04
C GLU A 207 2.32 28.00 5.19
N ALA A 208 1.00 28.14 5.22
CA ALA A 208 0.14 27.54 6.25
C ALA A 208 0.26 26.01 6.24
N MET A 209 0.21 25.38 5.07
CA MET A 209 0.42 23.93 4.90
C MET A 209 1.82 23.50 5.34
N SER A 210 2.86 24.23 4.92
CA SER A 210 4.25 23.96 5.30
C SER A 210 4.45 23.97 6.82
N ARG A 211 3.87 24.95 7.52
CA ARG A 211 3.86 25.01 8.98
C ARG A 211 3.08 23.86 9.62
N GLY A 212 1.87 23.59 9.14
CA GLY A 212 0.99 22.57 9.73
C GLY A 212 1.52 21.14 9.62
N LEU A 213 2.21 20.84 8.52
CA LEU A 213 2.73 19.50 8.22
C LEU A 213 4.24 19.36 8.50
N ASN A 214 4.88 20.44 8.98
CA ASN A 214 6.30 20.48 9.32
C ASN A 214 7.21 20.00 8.18
N CYS A 215 6.97 20.46 6.95
CA CYS A 215 7.88 20.22 5.84
C CYS A 215 7.97 21.40 4.88
N PRO A 216 9.06 21.51 4.07
CA PRO A 216 9.32 22.67 3.23
C PRO A 216 8.21 22.98 2.22
N GLN A 217 8.00 24.27 1.92
CA GLN A 217 7.04 24.73 0.90
C GLN A 217 7.27 24.09 -0.48
N SER A 218 8.54 23.82 -0.83
CA SER A 218 8.90 23.15 -2.09
C SER A 218 8.32 21.76 -2.24
N LEU A 219 7.79 21.15 -1.16
CA LEU A 219 7.10 19.86 -1.27
C LEU A 219 5.64 19.95 -1.73
N TYR A 220 5.06 21.15 -1.84
CA TYR A 220 3.63 21.38 -2.09
C TYR A 220 3.33 22.06 -3.42
N GLU A 221 4.29 22.04 -4.35
CA GLU A 221 4.13 22.73 -5.61
C GLU A 221 2.97 22.12 -6.43
N GLY A 222 1.92 22.91 -6.69
CA GLY A 222 0.67 22.44 -7.31
C GLY A 222 -0.39 21.93 -6.33
N ALA A 223 -0.23 22.17 -5.02
CA ALA A 223 -1.27 21.91 -4.04
C ALA A 223 -2.54 22.73 -4.34
N VAL A 224 -3.68 22.20 -3.91
CA VAL A 224 -4.97 22.86 -4.02
C VAL A 224 -5.50 23.27 -2.64
N SER A 225 -6.27 24.34 -2.58
CA SER A 225 -6.94 24.81 -1.38
C SER A 225 -8.42 25.13 -1.65
N TRP A 226 -9.23 25.06 -0.59
CA TRP A 226 -10.64 25.48 -0.60
C TRP A 226 -10.84 26.90 -0.03
N GLN A 227 -9.75 27.55 0.35
CA GLN A 227 -9.71 28.91 0.90
C GLN A 227 -8.39 29.58 0.51
N ASN A 228 -8.45 30.91 0.37
CA ASN A 228 -7.26 31.75 0.43
C ASN A 228 -7.08 32.10 1.91
N PHE A 229 -5.95 31.70 2.50
CA PHE A 229 -5.62 31.97 3.91
C PHE A 229 -4.98 33.35 4.06
#